data_AF-A0A6A3D7S9-F1
#
_entry.id   AF-A0A6A3D7S9-F1
#
_cell.length_a   1.000
_cell.length_b   1.000
_cell.length_c   1.000
_cell.angle_alpha   90.00
_cell.angle_beta   90.00
_cell.angle_gamma   90.00
#
_symmetry.space_group_name_H-M   'P 1'
#
loop_
_entity.id
_entity.type
_entity.pdbx_description
1 polymer ?
#
loop_
_entity_poly.entity_id
_entity_poly.type
_entity_poly.pdbx_seq_one_letter_code
_entity_poly.pdbx_strand_id
1 'polypeptide(L)'
;MIRSAFESAASAHPEMHDPKSRAMYGVDVMLDASFQPKLSEVTYCPDRGRACKYDTEAIVGGGGTVKGRDFFNVVFGCLFLNETVHPYGAGVEFKHF
;
A
#
# COMPACT_ATOMS: atom_id res chain seq x y z
N MET A 1 15.66 1.66 3.22
CA MET A 1 15.12 2.54 2.16
C MET A 1 13.83 3.23 2.63
N ILE A 2 12.66 2.59 2.61
CA ILE A 2 11.36 3.23 2.94
C ILE A 2 11.38 3.89 4.33
N ARG A 3 11.76 3.14 5.38
CA ARG A 3 11.87 3.67 6.74
C ARG A 3 12.73 4.93 6.81
N SER A 4 13.93 4.86 6.24
CA SER A 4 14.89 5.98 6.24
C SER A 4 14.31 7.22 5.54
N ALA A 5 13.55 7.05 4.46
CA ALA A 5 12.89 8.15 3.77
C ALA A 5 11.87 8.86 4.67
N PHE A 6 11.01 8.09 5.35
CA PHE A 6 10.02 8.65 6.29
C PHE A 6 10.67 9.25 7.55
N GLU A 7 11.72 8.65 8.10
CA GLU A 7 12.48 9.22 9.22
C GLU A 7 13.17 10.54 8.85
N SER A 8 13.70 10.62 7.62
CA SER A 8 14.31 11.84 7.10
C SER A 8 13.27 12.94 6.91
N ALA A 9 12.09 12.60 6.34
CA ALA A 9 10.98 13.54 6.18
C ALA A 9 10.46 14.04 7.54
N ALA A 10 10.29 13.14 8.53
CA ALA A 10 9.85 13.51 9.87
C ALA A 10 10.86 14.41 10.60
N SER A 11 12.17 14.21 10.33
CA SER A 11 13.22 15.06 10.89
C SER A 11 13.29 16.42 10.21
N ALA A 12 13.03 16.50 8.90
CA ALA A 12 13.05 17.74 8.13
C ALA A 12 11.79 18.60 8.32
N HIS A 13 10.64 17.96 8.51
CA HIS A 13 9.31 18.60 8.61
C HIS A 13 8.52 18.09 9.84
N PRO A 14 8.99 18.35 11.07
CA PRO A 14 8.33 17.87 12.28
C PRO A 14 6.91 18.44 12.46
N GLU A 15 6.61 19.60 11.88
CA GLU A 15 5.30 20.25 11.89
C GLU A 15 4.22 19.46 11.15
N MET A 16 4.60 18.57 10.24
CA MET A 16 3.66 17.76 9.46
C MET A 16 3.12 16.54 10.24
N HIS A 17 3.68 16.23 11.42
CA HIS A 17 3.22 15.11 12.23
C HIS A 17 1.99 15.47 13.07
N ASP A 18 0.91 14.70 12.91
CA ASP A 18 -0.25 14.72 13.79
C ASP A 18 -0.54 13.30 14.29
N PRO A 19 -0.58 13.05 15.62
CA PRO A 19 -0.85 11.72 16.18
C PRO A 19 -2.24 11.17 15.83
N LYS A 20 -3.20 12.02 15.45
CA LYS A 20 -4.56 11.65 15.05
C LYS A 20 -4.69 11.37 13.55
N SER A 21 -3.66 11.67 12.76
CA SER A 21 -3.69 11.50 11.30
C SER A 21 -3.02 10.19 10.87
N ARG A 22 -3.55 9.58 9.82
CA ARG A 22 -2.97 8.41 9.12
C ARG A 22 -3.07 8.64 7.62
N ALA A 23 -2.08 8.16 6.87
CA ALA A 23 -2.00 8.34 5.43
C ALA A 23 -1.52 7.06 4.75
N MET A 24 -2.05 6.80 3.55
CA MET A 24 -1.55 5.77 2.66
C MET A 24 -0.72 6.42 1.57
N TYR A 25 0.48 5.89 1.36
CA TYR A 25 1.38 6.31 0.30
C TYR A 25 1.61 5.14 -0.67
N GLY A 26 1.56 5.43 -1.96
CA GLY A 26 2.12 4.56 -2.99
C GLY A 26 3.62 4.78 -3.03
N VAL A 27 4.41 3.71 -3.13
CA VAL A 27 5.86 3.79 -3.20
C VAL A 27 6.31 3.06 -4.45
N ASP A 28 6.86 3.80 -5.40
CA ASP A 28 7.35 3.25 -6.65
C ASP A 28 8.80 2.85 -6.49
N VAL A 29 9.08 1.57 -6.76
CA VAL A 29 10.41 0.97 -6.61
C VAL A 29 10.82 0.36 -7.93
N MET A 30 12.02 0.72 -8.39
CA MET A 30 12.68 0.09 -9.53
C MET A 30 13.70 -0.93 -9.03
N LEU A 31 13.74 -2.11 -9.65
CA LEU A 31 14.80 -3.09 -9.42
C LEU A 31 15.87 -2.90 -10.50
N ASP A 32 17.13 -2.85 -10.09
CA ASP A 32 18.23 -2.86 -11.05
C ASP A 32 18.61 -4.29 -11.50
N ALA A 33 19.63 -4.41 -12.35
CA ALA A 33 20.09 -5.69 -12.89
C ALA A 33 20.57 -6.68 -11.82
N SER A 34 20.85 -6.21 -10.59
CA SER A 34 21.22 -7.04 -9.44
C SER A 34 20.04 -7.25 -8.48
N PHE A 35 18.82 -6.96 -8.92
CA PHE A 35 17.59 -6.98 -8.13
C PHE A 35 17.66 -6.11 -6.87
N GLN A 36 18.50 -5.07 -6.86
CA GLN A 36 18.55 -4.12 -5.76
C GLN A 36 17.43 -3.08 -5.91
N PRO A 37 16.64 -2.84 -4.86
CA PRO A 37 15.55 -1.87 -4.92
C PRO A 37 16.07 -0.43 -4.87
N LYS A 38 15.54 0.41 -5.75
CA LYS A 38 15.78 1.85 -5.80
C LYS A 38 14.44 2.59 -5.71
N LEU A 39 14.37 3.55 -4.80
CA LEU A 39 13.19 4.39 -4.61
C LEU A 39 13.08 5.39 -5.77
N SER A 40 11.94 5.40 -6.46
CA SER A 40 11.67 6.34 -7.56
C SER A 40 10.73 7.46 -7.10
N GLU A 41 9.62 7.12 -6.46
CA GLU A 41 8.59 8.08 -6.06
C GLU A 41 7.88 7.64 -4.76
N VAL A 42 7.41 8.61 -3.98
CA VAL A 42 6.46 8.42 -2.88
C VAL A 42 5.26 9.33 -3.12
N THR A 43 4.09 8.74 -3.34
CA THR A 43 2.89 9.45 -3.78
C THR A 43 1.80 9.36 -2.72
N TYR A 44 1.31 10.52 -2.27
CA TYR A 44 0.15 10.58 -1.38
C TYR A 44 -1.15 10.27 -2.15
N CYS A 45 -2.05 9.49 -1.55
CA CYS A 45 -3.31 9.05 -2.18
C CYS A 45 -3.11 8.38 -3.55
N PRO A 46 -2.40 7.23 -3.62
CA PRO A 46 -2.13 6.56 -4.89
C PRO A 46 -3.42 6.08 -5.59
N ASP A 47 -3.38 5.95 -6.91
CA ASP A 47 -4.47 5.33 -7.69
C ASP A 47 -4.63 3.86 -7.30
N ARG A 48 -5.70 3.58 -6.55
CA ARG A 48 -6.07 2.24 -6.08
C ARG A 48 -6.79 1.41 -7.14
N GLY A 49 -7.35 2.05 -8.16
CA GLY A 49 -8.10 1.38 -9.23
C GLY A 49 -7.19 0.51 -10.08
N ARG A 50 -5.97 0.98 -10.37
CA ARG A 50 -4.99 0.23 -11.16
C ARG A 50 -4.61 -1.11 -10.53
N ALA A 51 -4.38 -1.13 -9.22
CA ALA A 51 -4.00 -2.35 -8.50
C ALA A 51 -5.09 -3.43 -8.52
N CYS A 52 -6.34 -3.03 -8.76
CA CYS A 52 -7.49 -3.93 -8.71
C CYS A 52 -8.06 -4.28 -10.08
N LYS A 53 -7.53 -3.64 -11.13
CA LYS A 53 -7.98 -3.79 -12.51
C LYS A 53 -7.30 -4.93 -13.24
N TYR A 54 -6.06 -5.26 -12.87
CA TYR A 54 -5.23 -6.21 -13.60
C TYR A 54 -4.88 -7.39 -12.72
N ASP A 55 -5.11 -8.58 -13.25
CA ASP A 55 -4.57 -9.81 -12.70
C ASP A 55 -3.07 -9.86 -13.01
N THR A 56 -2.26 -10.26 -12.02
CA THR A 56 -0.80 -10.30 -12.13
C THR A 56 -0.29 -11.71 -11.93
N GLU A 57 0.77 -12.08 -12.65
CA GLU A 57 1.43 -13.37 -12.44
C GLU A 57 2.46 -13.26 -11.32
N ALA A 58 2.38 -14.17 -10.36
CA ALA A 58 3.36 -14.28 -9.31
C ALA A 58 4.71 -14.75 -9.89
N ILE A 59 5.69 -13.86 -9.85
CA ILE A 59 7.06 -14.12 -10.34
C ILE A 59 7.80 -15.10 -9.40
N VAL A 60 7.38 -15.19 -8.13
CA VAL A 60 7.99 -16.02 -7.09
C VAL A 60 6.94 -16.94 -6.48
N GLY A 61 7.32 -18.17 -6.10
CA GLY A 61 6.45 -19.07 -5.32
C GLY A 61 5.64 -20.11 -6.11
N GLY A 62 6.11 -20.51 -7.30
CA GLY A 62 5.52 -21.63 -8.06
C GLY A 62 4.58 -21.22 -9.20
N GLY A 63 4.43 -19.91 -9.45
CA GLY A 63 3.57 -19.39 -10.51
C GLY A 63 2.09 -19.46 -10.13
N GLY A 64 1.34 -18.43 -10.52
CA GLY A 64 -0.08 -18.32 -10.21
C GLY A 64 -0.59 -16.92 -10.46
N THR A 65 -1.90 -16.80 -10.72
CA THR A 65 -2.54 -15.51 -10.96
C THR A 65 -2.99 -14.89 -9.64
N VAL A 66 -2.36 -13.77 -9.26
CA VAL A 66 -2.88 -12.89 -8.21
C VAL A 66 -3.98 -12.05 -8.84
N LYS A 67 -5.23 -12.29 -8.43
CA LYS A 67 -6.36 -11.57 -8.98
C LYS A 67 -6.38 -10.14 -8.44
N GLY A 68 -6.54 -9.16 -9.33
CA GLY A 68 -6.57 -7.75 -8.93
C GLY A 68 -7.67 -7.47 -7.89
N ARG A 69 -8.83 -8.11 -8.02
CA ARG A 69 -9.94 -7.96 -7.07
C ARG A 69 -9.60 -8.39 -5.63
N ASP A 70 -8.63 -9.27 -5.45
CA ASP A 70 -8.24 -9.79 -4.13
C ASP A 70 -7.22 -8.85 -3.44
N PHE A 71 -6.66 -7.87 -4.17
CA PHE A 71 -5.70 -6.87 -3.66
C PHE A 71 -6.26 -6.02 -2.52
N PHE A 72 -7.51 -5.56 -2.66
CA PHE A 72 -8.17 -4.70 -1.66
C PHE A 72 -8.23 -5.37 -0.27
N ASN A 73 -8.59 -6.65 -0.21
CA ASN A 73 -8.83 -7.35 1.06
C ASN A 73 -7.53 -7.52 1.86
N VAL A 74 -6.41 -7.74 1.18
CA VAL A 74 -5.10 -7.94 1.82
C VAL A 74 -4.52 -6.61 2.30
N VAL A 75 -4.54 -5.57 1.45
CA VAL A 75 -3.89 -4.29 1.76
C VAL A 75 -4.67 -3.46 2.77
N PHE A 76 -6.01 -3.44 2.69
CA PHE A 76 -6.82 -2.68 3.65
C PHE A 76 -7.01 -3.40 4.98
N GLY A 77 -6.98 -4.74 5.01
CA GLY A 77 -6.98 -5.48 6.28
C GLY A 77 -5.84 -5.07 7.22
N CYS A 78 -4.67 -4.70 6.67
CA CYS A 78 -3.53 -4.22 7.44
C CYS A 78 -3.70 -2.79 7.99
N LEU A 79 -4.50 -1.94 7.35
CA LEU A 79 -4.76 -0.57 7.84
C LEU A 79 -5.61 -0.56 9.11
N PHE A 80 -6.42 -1.61 9.31
CA PHE A 80 -7.28 -1.76 10.47
C PHE A 80 -6.64 -2.59 11.60
N LEU A 81 -5.30 -2.77 11.62
CA LEU A 81 -4.58 -3.38 12.75
C LEU A 81 -5.17 -4.70 13.26
N ASN A 82 -5.57 -5.62 12.36
CA ASN A 82 -6.19 -6.90 12.76
C ASN A 82 -7.54 -6.75 13.49
N GLU A 83 -8.31 -5.67 13.27
CA GLU A 83 -9.74 -5.60 13.60
C GLU A 83 -10.53 -6.57 12.70
N THR A 84 -10.35 -7.88 12.89
CA THR A 84 -11.10 -8.95 12.21
C THR A 84 -12.48 -9.18 12.83
N VAL A 85 -12.89 -8.37 13.80
CA VAL A 85 -14.25 -8.43 14.36
C VAL A 85 -15.17 -7.64 13.45
N HIS A 86 -15.67 -8.32 12.41
CA HIS A 86 -16.82 -7.86 11.63
C HIS A 86 -18.09 -7.97 12.48
N PRO A 87 -18.79 -6.87 12.82
CA PRO A 87 -20.19 -6.96 13.18
C PRO A 87 -20.97 -7.09 11.87
N TYR A 88 -21.27 -8.33 11.49
CA TYR A 88 -22.30 -8.70 10.51
C TYR A 88 -22.26 -8.00 9.13
N GLY A 89 -21.77 -8.72 8.11
CA GLY A 89 -22.44 -8.77 6.80
C GLY A 89 -22.45 -7.53 5.90
N ALA A 90 -21.72 -6.46 6.22
CA ALA A 90 -21.58 -5.32 5.31
C ALA A 90 -20.24 -5.41 4.56
N GLY A 91 -20.30 -5.58 3.24
CA GLY A 91 -19.15 -5.32 2.38
C GLY A 91 -18.64 -3.90 2.62
N VAL A 92 -17.32 -3.72 2.58
CA VAL A 92 -16.71 -2.39 2.69
C VAL A 92 -17.01 -1.62 1.41
N GLU A 93 -18.12 -0.89 1.40
CA GLU A 93 -18.43 0.05 0.35
C GLU A 93 -17.59 1.31 0.58
N PHE A 94 -16.46 1.40 -0.12
CA PHE A 94 -15.69 2.64 -0.21
C PHE A 94 -16.51 3.63 -1.03
N LYS A 95 -17.22 4.54 -0.35
CA LYS A 95 -17.77 5.73 -1.01
C LYS A 95 -16.62 6.44 -1.70
N HIS A 96 -16.75 6.57 -3.02
CA HIS A 96 -15.85 7.37 -3.84
C HIS A 96 -15.83 8.79 -3.26
N PHE A 97 -14.65 9.24 -2.84
CA PHE A 97 -14.34 10.67 -2.75
C PHE A 97 -13.58 11.03 -4.02
#